data_AF-A0A2T2NG80-F1
#
_entry.id   AF-A0A2T2NG80-F1
#
_cell.length_a   1.000
_cell.length_b   1.000
_cell.length_c   1.000
_cell.angle_alpha   90.00
_cell.angle_beta   90.00
_cell.angle_gamma   90.00
#
_symmetry.space_group_name_H-M   'P 1'
#
loop_
_entity.id
_entity.type
_entity.pdbx_description
1 polymer ?
#
loop_
_entity_poly.entity_id
_entity_poly.type
_entity_poly.pdbx_seq_one_letter_code
_entity_poly.pdbx_strand_id
1 'polypeptide(L)'
;MLPDTVLFMHAHRRAWHNNELMGQDTVQIIKRLNHDRVARLGYMNVRCHHEPGCPDWIHMDRPGGDFDFYHKPEEIYWRRNIWEEIHPGAPIPPSISGICCAQFAVSRERIRQVPLERFIHYRRWLMTTAMDDQFSGRIFEYIWHYIFTGHEVYCPAMNTCYCDGYGICFGGRQKFDDFFKKRDRRNQLFQELDVFQKKEDEAKKEEKTVEWSDKERMRIAELRGIIAQLDKEIEAERNAALERGKDPKMRAEETETWDSSHIWDYAPKNDG
;
A
#
# COMPACT_ATOMS: atom_id res chain seq x y z
N MET A 1 -4.58 -4.29 -29.05
CA MET A 1 -5.45 -3.37 -28.29
C MET A 1 -5.15 -3.52 -26.82
N LEU A 2 -5.14 -2.43 -26.04
CA LEU A 2 -5.06 -2.49 -24.58
C LEU A 2 -6.48 -2.65 -23.99
N PRO A 3 -6.68 -3.35 -22.86
CA PRO A 3 -7.96 -3.36 -22.13
C PRO A 3 -8.22 -2.00 -21.46
N ASP A 4 -9.46 -1.72 -21.03
CA ASP A 4 -9.82 -0.44 -20.37
C ASP A 4 -9.05 -0.23 -19.05
N THR A 5 -8.79 -1.33 -18.34
CA THR A 5 -7.97 -1.37 -17.13
C THR A 5 -6.92 -2.47 -17.28
N VAL A 6 -5.66 -2.14 -17.01
CA VAL A 6 -4.56 -3.10 -16.89
C VAL A 6 -4.16 -3.18 -15.42
N LEU A 7 -4.03 -4.40 -14.89
CA LEU A 7 -3.63 -4.66 -13.52
C LEU A 7 -2.25 -5.32 -13.48
N PHE A 8 -1.33 -4.70 -12.75
CA PHE A 8 -0.01 -5.25 -12.42
C PHE A 8 -0.02 -5.69 -10.96
N MET A 9 0.32 -6.95 -10.69
CA MET A 9 0.32 -7.48 -9.32
C MET A 9 1.24 -8.69 -9.16
N HIS A 10 1.67 -8.95 -7.93
CA HIS A 10 2.37 -10.19 -7.61
C HIS A 10 1.43 -11.39 -7.68
N ALA A 11 1.98 -12.55 -8.05
CA ALA A 11 1.19 -13.78 -8.27
C ALA A 11 0.67 -14.42 -6.97
N HIS A 12 1.15 -13.97 -5.80
CA HIS A 12 0.75 -14.55 -4.52
C HIS A 12 -0.72 -14.28 -4.22
N ARG A 13 -1.50 -15.33 -3.92
CA ARG A 13 -2.90 -15.17 -3.54
C ARG A 13 -3.05 -14.48 -2.18
N ARG A 14 -2.29 -14.94 -1.19
CA ARG A 14 -2.28 -14.37 0.17
C ARG A 14 -0.89 -13.86 0.49
N ALA A 15 -0.76 -12.57 0.77
CA ALA A 15 0.52 -11.94 1.03
C ALA A 15 0.36 -10.70 1.90
N TRP A 16 1.42 -10.36 2.64
CA TRP A 16 1.45 -9.20 3.53
C TRP A 16 1.21 -7.86 2.80
N HIS A 17 1.63 -7.80 1.52
CA HIS A 17 1.47 -6.63 0.65
C HIS A 17 0.07 -6.49 0.02
N ASN A 18 -0.88 -7.34 0.42
CA ASN A 18 -2.29 -7.21 0.04
C ASN A 18 -3.10 -6.48 1.13
N ASN A 19 -4.29 -6.01 0.76
CA ASN A 19 -5.15 -5.25 1.66
C ASN A 19 -5.71 -6.08 2.83
N GLU A 20 -5.51 -5.57 4.04
CA GLU A 20 -5.90 -6.26 5.28
C GLU A 20 -7.42 -6.39 5.45
N LEU A 21 -8.21 -5.36 5.07
CA LEU A 21 -9.68 -5.43 5.16
C LEU A 21 -10.31 -6.47 4.24
N MET A 22 -9.52 -6.96 3.28
CA MET A 22 -9.89 -7.99 2.32
C MET A 22 -9.18 -9.33 2.60
N GLY A 23 -8.71 -9.52 3.84
CA GLY A 23 -8.07 -10.76 4.29
C GLY A 23 -6.76 -11.06 3.57
N GLN A 24 -6.08 -10.02 3.05
CA GLN A 24 -4.86 -10.15 2.27
C GLN A 24 -5.01 -11.05 1.03
N ASP A 25 -6.24 -11.26 0.54
CA ASP A 25 -6.55 -12.15 -0.59
C ASP A 25 -6.67 -11.36 -1.90
N THR A 26 -5.76 -11.64 -2.85
CA THR A 26 -5.73 -11.11 -4.21
C THR A 26 -7.07 -11.28 -4.93
N VAL A 27 -7.80 -12.37 -4.69
CA VAL A 27 -9.12 -12.60 -5.31
C VAL A 27 -10.11 -11.50 -4.90
N GLN A 28 -10.05 -11.03 -3.66
CA GLN A 28 -10.93 -9.97 -3.17
C GLN A 28 -10.55 -8.61 -3.77
N ILE A 29 -9.25 -8.33 -3.92
CA ILE A 29 -8.76 -7.13 -4.60
C ILE A 29 -9.33 -7.06 -6.03
N ILE A 30 -9.15 -8.13 -6.81
CA ILE A 30 -9.61 -8.17 -8.22
C ILE A 30 -11.13 -8.03 -8.31
N LYS A 31 -11.90 -8.76 -7.48
CA LYS A 31 -13.36 -8.75 -7.55
C LYS A 31 -14.00 -7.42 -7.17
N ARG A 32 -13.33 -6.65 -6.30
CA ARG A 32 -13.89 -5.42 -5.72
C ARG A 32 -13.33 -4.15 -6.35
N LEU A 33 -12.27 -4.24 -7.14
CA LEU A 33 -11.62 -3.10 -7.76
C LEU A 33 -12.64 -2.26 -8.55
N ASN A 34 -12.78 -1.00 -8.15
CA ASN A 34 -13.66 -0.06 -8.84
C ASN A 34 -12.98 0.49 -10.11
N HIS A 35 -13.40 -0.03 -11.27
CA HIS A 35 -12.90 0.42 -12.57
C HIS A 35 -13.16 1.91 -12.83
N ASP A 36 -14.24 2.50 -12.28
CA ASP A 36 -14.54 3.93 -12.46
C ASP A 36 -13.50 4.81 -11.76
N ARG A 37 -13.00 4.38 -10.58
CA ARG A 37 -11.92 5.08 -9.89
C ARG A 37 -10.63 5.00 -10.71
N VAL A 38 -10.31 3.83 -11.27
CA VAL A 38 -9.12 3.66 -12.12
C VAL A 38 -9.22 4.52 -13.38
N ALA A 39 -10.38 4.56 -14.03
CA ALA A 39 -10.62 5.41 -15.20
C ALA A 39 -10.51 6.90 -14.84
N ARG A 40 -11.11 7.33 -13.73
CA ARG A 40 -11.11 8.73 -13.26
C ARG A 40 -9.73 9.23 -12.86
N LEU A 41 -8.95 8.44 -12.12
CA LEU A 41 -7.63 8.83 -11.64
C LEU A 41 -6.51 8.51 -12.63
N GLY A 42 -6.76 7.58 -13.57
CA GLY A 42 -5.78 7.04 -14.50
C GLY A 42 -4.82 6.02 -13.89
N TYR A 43 -4.55 6.11 -12.58
CA TYR A 43 -3.68 5.23 -11.82
C TYR A 43 -4.20 5.02 -10.40
N MET A 44 -4.12 3.78 -9.92
CA MET A 44 -4.45 3.42 -8.55
C MET A 44 -3.53 2.29 -8.08
N ASN A 45 -2.77 2.51 -7.00
CA ASN A 45 -2.13 1.40 -6.30
C ASN A 45 -3.23 0.51 -5.70
N VAL A 46 -3.14 -0.82 -5.90
CA VAL A 46 -4.17 -1.74 -5.40
C VAL A 46 -4.02 -2.09 -3.92
N ARG A 47 -2.95 -1.62 -3.30
CA ARG A 47 -2.77 -1.57 -1.85
C ARG A 47 -3.18 -0.18 -1.36
N CYS A 48 -3.95 -0.14 -0.27
CA CYS A 48 -4.38 1.11 0.35
C CYS A 48 -3.53 1.53 1.55
N HIS A 49 -2.76 0.61 2.13
CA HIS A 49 -1.96 0.87 3.32
C HIS A 49 -0.74 1.72 3.00
N HIS A 50 -0.42 2.66 3.89
CA HIS A 50 0.64 3.64 3.68
C HIS A 50 2.05 3.10 3.96
N GLU A 51 2.21 2.23 4.96
CA GLU A 51 3.52 1.70 5.34
C GLU A 51 3.80 0.38 4.61
N PRO A 52 4.93 0.18 3.92
CA PRO A 52 5.95 1.19 3.62
C PRO A 52 5.57 2.08 2.42
N GLY A 53 6.22 3.25 2.32
CA GLY A 53 6.20 4.10 1.12
C GLY A 53 5.47 5.45 1.25
N CYS A 54 4.60 5.62 2.24
CA CYS A 54 3.81 6.84 2.43
C CYS A 54 3.62 7.23 3.90
N PRO A 55 3.49 8.53 4.19
CA PRO A 55 4.09 9.66 3.47
C PRO A 55 5.61 9.74 3.77
N ASP A 56 6.32 10.61 3.04
CA ASP A 56 7.69 11.02 3.37
C ASP A 56 8.74 9.88 3.38
N TRP A 57 8.74 9.07 2.32
CA TRP A 57 9.54 7.85 2.24
C TRP A 57 10.98 8.06 1.77
N ILE A 58 11.24 8.28 0.48
CA ILE A 58 12.59 8.45 -0.06
C ILE A 58 12.92 9.94 -0.14
N HIS A 59 14.03 10.37 0.45
CA HIS A 59 14.50 11.75 0.39
C HIS A 59 15.70 11.90 -0.55
N MET A 60 15.57 12.81 -1.53
CA MET A 60 16.63 13.10 -2.51
C MET A 60 17.42 14.36 -2.17
N ASP A 61 16.96 15.14 -1.18
CA ASP A 61 17.54 16.39 -0.72
C ASP A 61 18.44 16.22 0.54
N ARG A 62 18.48 15.02 1.12
CA ARG A 62 19.26 14.71 2.32
C ARG A 62 20.67 14.18 1.99
N PRO A 63 21.68 14.49 2.82
CA PRO A 63 23.00 13.91 2.67
C PRO A 63 22.96 12.40 2.96
N GLY A 64 23.82 11.62 2.30
CA GLY A 64 23.81 10.15 2.42
C GLY A 64 24.11 9.59 3.81
N GLY A 65 24.59 10.42 4.75
CA GLY A 65 24.77 10.04 6.16
C GLY A 65 23.47 9.93 6.96
N ASP A 66 22.37 10.51 6.45
CA ASP A 66 21.05 10.51 7.11
C ASP A 66 20.14 9.37 6.59
N PHE A 67 20.69 8.47 5.79
CA PHE A 67 19.92 7.40 5.14
C PHE A 67 19.67 6.22 6.10
N ASP A 68 18.46 5.67 6.04
CA ASP A 68 18.05 4.52 6.84
C ASP A 68 18.29 3.22 6.08
N PHE A 69 19.53 2.74 6.09
CA PHE A 69 19.88 1.49 5.40
C PHE A 69 19.34 0.23 6.07
N TYR A 70 18.75 0.33 7.26
CA TYR A 70 18.16 -0.81 7.96
C TYR A 70 16.73 -1.05 7.47
N HIS A 71 15.91 0.00 7.41
CA HIS A 71 14.52 -0.11 6.93
C HIS A 71 14.40 0.11 5.42
N LYS A 72 15.33 0.85 4.80
CA LYS A 72 15.30 1.28 3.39
C LYS A 72 16.66 1.09 2.73
N PRO A 73 17.14 -0.16 2.58
CA PRO A 73 18.44 -0.44 1.98
C PRO A 73 18.62 0.15 0.57
N GLU A 74 17.52 0.36 -0.17
CA GLU A 74 17.53 1.00 -1.49
C GLU A 74 17.89 2.49 -1.49
N GLU A 75 17.82 3.20 -0.36
CA GLU A 75 18.13 4.65 -0.29
C GLU A 75 19.52 4.98 -0.82
N ILE A 76 20.47 4.05 -0.75
CA ILE A 76 21.83 4.25 -1.27
C ILE A 76 21.86 4.59 -2.77
N TYR A 77 20.89 4.09 -3.54
CA TYR A 77 20.78 4.26 -4.99
C TYR A 77 19.94 5.46 -5.41
N TRP A 78 19.21 6.08 -4.49
CA TRP A 78 18.41 7.28 -4.73
C TRP A 78 19.31 8.52 -4.78
N ARG A 79 20.05 8.63 -5.89
CA ARG A 79 21.01 9.70 -6.17
C ARG A 79 20.54 10.56 -7.33
N ARG A 80 20.99 11.81 -7.34
CA ARG A 80 20.73 12.80 -8.40
C ARG A 80 20.95 12.23 -9.81
N ASN A 81 22.09 11.56 -10.03
CA ASN A 81 22.41 11.00 -11.35
C ASN A 81 21.42 9.89 -11.77
N ILE A 82 20.99 9.03 -10.84
CA ILE A 82 20.00 7.98 -11.14
C ILE A 82 18.65 8.61 -11.53
N TRP A 83 18.21 9.65 -10.81
CA TRP A 83 17.00 10.38 -11.17
C TRP A 83 17.12 11.02 -12.56
N GLU A 84 18.23 11.69 -12.85
CA GLU A 84 18.48 12.34 -14.15
C GLU A 84 18.59 11.33 -15.30
N GLU A 85 19.16 10.15 -15.05
CA GLU A 85 19.21 9.05 -16.02
C GLU A 85 17.81 8.52 -16.35
N ILE A 86 16.95 8.33 -15.35
CA ILE A 86 15.60 7.76 -15.53
C ILE A 86 14.62 8.82 -16.05
N HIS A 87 14.68 10.03 -15.51
CA HIS A 87 13.79 11.16 -15.81
C HIS A 87 14.58 12.38 -16.32
N PRO A 88 15.24 12.30 -17.48
CA PRO A 88 16.01 13.42 -18.03
C PRO A 88 15.13 14.66 -18.19
N GLY A 89 15.64 15.79 -17.69
CA GLY A 89 14.98 17.10 -17.72
C GLY A 89 13.94 17.34 -16.62
N ALA A 90 13.58 16.32 -15.83
CA ALA A 90 12.65 16.50 -14.72
C ALA A 90 13.34 17.19 -13.52
N PRO A 91 12.65 18.08 -12.80
CA PRO A 91 13.15 18.61 -11.54
C PRO A 91 13.35 17.46 -10.55
N ILE A 92 14.34 17.60 -9.68
CA ILE A 92 14.57 16.61 -8.63
C ILE A 92 13.62 16.92 -7.49
N PRO A 93 12.71 16.01 -7.14
CA PRO A 93 11.80 16.24 -6.04
C PRO A 93 12.55 16.13 -4.72
N PRO A 94 12.16 16.89 -3.68
CA PRO A 94 12.76 16.75 -2.36
C PRO A 94 12.53 15.34 -1.79
N SER A 95 11.33 14.79 -2.00
CA SER A 95 10.99 13.41 -1.64
C SER A 95 10.15 12.70 -2.70
N ILE A 96 10.30 11.39 -2.76
CA ILE A 96 9.46 10.46 -3.52
C ILE A 96 8.68 9.62 -2.53
N SER A 97 7.35 9.59 -2.68
CA SER A 97 6.48 8.79 -1.80
C SER A 97 5.30 8.24 -2.56
N GLY A 98 5.07 6.96 -2.40
CA GLY A 98 3.98 6.22 -3.02
C GLY A 98 3.81 4.91 -2.28
N ILE A 99 2.59 4.38 -2.26
CA ILE A 99 2.34 3.09 -1.63
C ILE A 99 3.24 2.03 -2.28
N CYS A 100 3.90 1.20 -1.46
CA CYS A 100 4.89 0.22 -1.92
C CYS A 100 4.36 -0.83 -2.91
N CYS A 101 5.29 -1.72 -3.24
CA CYS A 101 5.04 -3.10 -3.65
C CYS A 101 4.62 -3.27 -5.11
N ALA A 102 4.70 -2.22 -5.93
CA ALA A 102 4.54 -2.25 -7.38
C ALA A 102 3.26 -2.96 -7.87
N GLN A 103 2.19 -2.93 -7.06
CA GLN A 103 0.88 -3.48 -7.44
C GLN A 103 -0.08 -2.34 -7.75
N PHE A 104 -0.51 -2.20 -8.99
CA PHE A 104 -1.36 -1.08 -9.40
C PHE A 104 -2.24 -1.41 -10.59
N ALA A 105 -3.36 -0.70 -10.67
CA ALA A 105 -4.25 -0.66 -11.81
C ALA A 105 -4.08 0.67 -12.55
N VAL A 106 -4.06 0.62 -13.87
CA VAL A 106 -3.89 1.79 -14.74
C VAL A 106 -4.89 1.72 -15.89
N SER A 107 -5.46 2.87 -16.25
CA SER A 107 -6.41 2.94 -17.37
C SER A 107 -5.70 2.88 -18.73
N ARG A 108 -6.41 2.43 -19.76
CA ARG A 108 -5.91 2.47 -21.15
C ARG A 108 -5.46 3.88 -21.53
N GLU A 109 -6.30 4.85 -21.21
CA GLU A 109 -6.11 6.26 -21.55
C GLU A 109 -4.83 6.78 -20.89
N ARG A 110 -4.58 6.41 -19.63
CA ARG A 110 -3.37 6.82 -18.92
C ARG A 110 -2.11 6.15 -19.48
N ILE A 111 -2.16 4.87 -19.85
CA ILE A 111 -1.03 4.22 -20.54
C ILE A 111 -0.71 4.93 -21.86
N ARG A 112 -1.74 5.27 -22.65
CA ARG A 112 -1.58 5.95 -23.95
C ARG A 112 -1.14 7.39 -23.84
N GLN A 113 -1.35 8.02 -22.69
CA GLN A 113 -0.76 9.33 -22.42
C GLN A 113 0.75 9.18 -22.41
N VAL A 114 1.36 8.26 -21.67
CA VAL A 114 2.82 8.11 -21.65
C VAL A 114 3.39 7.74 -23.04
N PRO A 115 4.34 8.52 -23.62
CA PRO A 115 4.91 8.22 -24.94
C PRO A 115 5.63 6.87 -24.96
N LEU A 116 5.57 6.18 -26.09
CA LEU A 116 6.23 4.87 -26.23
C LEU A 116 7.75 4.97 -25.97
N GLU A 117 8.35 6.07 -26.37
CA GLU A 117 9.76 6.39 -26.20
C GLU A 117 10.15 6.41 -24.71
N ARG A 118 9.26 6.86 -23.82
CA ARG A 118 9.49 6.80 -22.36
C ARG A 118 9.56 5.35 -21.87
N PHE A 119 8.67 4.47 -22.32
CA PHE A 119 8.75 3.05 -21.96
C PHE A 119 9.99 2.36 -22.53
N ILE A 120 10.39 2.71 -23.76
CA ILE A 120 11.64 2.21 -24.36
C ILE A 120 12.85 2.68 -23.53
N HIS A 121 12.85 3.94 -23.08
CA HIS A 121 13.88 4.50 -22.21
C HIS A 121 13.99 3.76 -20.88
N TYR A 122 12.86 3.60 -20.17
CA TYR A 122 12.80 2.85 -18.91
C TYR A 122 13.29 1.41 -19.07
N ARG A 123 12.83 0.72 -20.12
CA ARG A 123 13.28 -0.64 -20.42
C ARG A 123 14.78 -0.69 -20.71
N ARG A 124 15.30 0.28 -21.47
CA ARG A 124 16.74 0.34 -21.77
C ARG A 124 17.55 0.51 -20.49
N TRP A 125 17.17 1.46 -19.63
CA TRP A 125 17.85 1.68 -18.35
C TRP A 125 17.88 0.40 -17.49
N LEU A 126 16.75 -0.30 -17.36
CA LEU A 126 16.68 -1.59 -16.64
C LEU A 126 17.58 -2.68 -17.25
N MET A 127 17.76 -2.70 -18.56
CA MET A 127 18.57 -3.73 -19.24
C MET A 127 20.08 -3.42 -19.24
N THR A 128 20.47 -2.17 -19.01
CA THR A 128 21.88 -1.72 -19.14
C THR A 128 22.49 -1.22 -17.85
N THR A 129 21.70 -1.01 -16.79
CA THR A 129 22.20 -0.59 -15.50
C THR A 129 23.11 -1.66 -14.88
N ALA A 130 24.14 -1.23 -14.16
CA ALA A 130 25.01 -2.11 -13.38
C ALA A 130 24.42 -2.42 -11.98
N MET A 131 23.25 -1.85 -11.66
CA MET A 131 22.55 -2.05 -10.40
C MET A 131 21.90 -3.43 -10.37
N ASP A 132 22.07 -4.17 -9.28
CA ASP A 132 21.42 -5.48 -9.09
C ASP A 132 19.90 -5.36 -9.22
N ASP A 133 19.28 -6.41 -9.78
CA ASP A 133 17.83 -6.51 -10.03
C ASP A 133 16.98 -6.21 -8.79
N GLN A 134 17.47 -6.58 -7.59
CA GLN A 134 16.79 -6.30 -6.32
C GLN A 134 16.62 -4.80 -6.04
N PHE A 135 17.57 -3.97 -6.48
CA PHE A 135 17.57 -2.54 -6.25
C PHE A 135 16.97 -1.80 -7.44
N SER A 136 17.29 -2.19 -8.68
CA SER A 136 16.71 -1.56 -9.88
C SER A 136 15.20 -1.80 -9.94
N GLY A 137 14.73 -2.98 -9.49
CA GLY A 137 13.30 -3.24 -9.27
C GLY A 137 12.67 -2.35 -8.21
N ARG A 138 13.36 -2.11 -7.08
CA ARG A 138 12.89 -1.18 -6.03
C ARG A 138 12.84 0.27 -6.49
N ILE A 139 13.77 0.70 -7.34
CA ILE A 139 13.69 2.03 -7.97
C ILE A 139 12.34 2.16 -8.68
N PHE A 140 11.99 1.20 -9.54
CA PHE A 140 10.70 1.21 -10.27
C PHE A 140 9.50 1.09 -9.34
N GLU A 141 9.59 0.28 -8.29
CA GLU A 141 8.54 0.14 -7.28
C GLU A 141 8.07 1.51 -6.74
N TYR A 142 8.99 2.43 -6.48
CA TYR A 142 8.68 3.77 -5.95
C TYR A 142 8.49 4.86 -7.00
N ILE A 143 8.50 4.57 -8.31
CA ILE A 143 8.21 5.59 -9.35
C ILE A 143 7.06 5.24 -10.27
N TRP A 144 6.39 4.09 -10.09
CA TRP A 144 5.21 3.78 -10.91
C TRP A 144 4.13 4.86 -10.81
N HIS A 145 3.89 5.40 -9.62
CA HIS A 145 2.94 6.51 -9.45
C HIS A 145 3.45 7.77 -10.15
N TYR A 146 4.74 8.08 -10.09
CA TYR A 146 5.30 9.23 -10.79
C TYR A 146 5.17 9.09 -12.32
N ILE A 147 5.53 7.92 -12.87
CA ILE A 147 5.42 7.60 -14.31
C ILE A 147 3.99 7.83 -14.81
N PHE A 148 3.00 7.40 -14.03
CA PHE A 148 1.60 7.45 -14.43
C PHE A 148 0.83 8.64 -13.88
N THR A 149 1.36 9.50 -13.01
CA THR A 149 0.60 10.62 -12.45
C THR A 149 1.35 11.96 -12.51
N GLY A 150 2.67 11.93 -12.65
CA GLY A 150 3.53 13.11 -12.59
C GLY A 150 3.74 13.64 -11.17
N HIS A 151 3.16 13.01 -10.14
CA HIS A 151 3.31 13.44 -8.75
C HIS A 151 4.45 12.69 -8.08
N GLU A 152 5.38 13.43 -7.49
CA GLU A 152 6.47 12.87 -6.67
C GLU A 152 5.94 12.18 -5.39
N VAL A 153 4.89 12.74 -4.81
CA VAL A 153 4.19 12.23 -3.63
C VAL A 153 2.75 11.90 -4.00
N TYR A 154 2.43 10.61 -4.09
CA TYR A 154 1.09 10.10 -4.37
C TYR A 154 0.63 9.14 -3.28
N CYS A 155 0.10 9.72 -2.21
CA CYS A 155 -0.35 9.02 -1.01
C CYS A 155 -1.84 9.25 -0.75
N PRO A 156 -2.73 8.61 -1.53
CA PRO A 156 -4.18 8.73 -1.33
C PRO A 156 -4.57 8.32 0.09
N ALA A 157 -5.59 8.95 0.67
CA ALA A 157 -6.01 8.59 2.02
C ALA A 157 -6.47 7.12 2.10
N MET A 158 -6.13 6.41 3.18
CA MET A 158 -6.44 4.99 3.28
C MET A 158 -7.96 4.73 3.24
N ASN A 159 -8.76 5.58 3.90
CA ASN A 159 -10.22 5.45 3.92
C ASN A 159 -10.85 5.67 2.54
N THR A 160 -10.37 6.64 1.77
CA THR A 160 -10.86 6.92 0.42
C THR A 160 -10.46 5.82 -0.55
N CYS A 161 -9.23 5.29 -0.45
CA CYS A 161 -8.78 4.15 -1.22
C CYS A 161 -9.65 2.90 -0.99
N TYR A 162 -9.97 2.59 0.27
CA TYR A 162 -10.86 1.46 0.59
C TYR A 162 -12.30 1.70 0.15
N CYS A 163 -12.84 2.90 0.36
CA CYS A 163 -14.23 3.20 0.07
C CYS A 163 -14.49 3.32 -1.43
N ASP A 164 -13.83 4.24 -2.11
CA ASP A 164 -14.02 4.49 -3.54
C ASP A 164 -13.37 3.40 -4.40
N GLY A 165 -12.27 2.79 -3.94
CA GLY A 165 -11.56 1.74 -4.68
C GLY A 165 -12.12 0.32 -4.51
N TYR A 166 -12.71 0.01 -3.36
CA TYR A 166 -13.14 -1.37 -3.03
C TYR A 166 -14.54 -1.49 -2.42
N GLY A 167 -15.25 -0.37 -2.22
CA GLY A 167 -16.57 -0.36 -1.60
C GLY A 167 -16.56 -0.72 -0.11
N ILE A 168 -15.51 -0.36 0.62
CA ILE A 168 -15.42 -0.52 2.08
C ILE A 168 -15.38 0.87 2.71
N CYS A 169 -16.55 1.38 3.10
CA CYS A 169 -16.75 2.79 3.48
C CYS A 169 -17.07 2.91 4.97
N PHE A 170 -16.19 3.53 5.76
CA PHE A 170 -16.40 3.69 7.20
C PHE A 170 -17.22 4.93 7.59
N GLY A 171 -17.51 5.81 6.63
CA GLY A 171 -18.16 7.09 6.89
C GLY A 171 -17.16 8.17 7.31
N GLY A 172 -15.98 8.18 6.68
CA GLY A 172 -14.95 9.20 6.86
C GLY A 172 -13.70 8.73 7.62
N ARG A 173 -12.67 9.56 7.54
CA ARG A 173 -11.32 9.28 8.07
C ARG A 173 -11.31 8.94 9.56
N GLN A 174 -12.03 9.70 10.38
CA GLN A 174 -12.05 9.47 11.84
C GLN A 174 -12.54 8.05 12.18
N LYS A 175 -13.64 7.61 11.56
CA LYS A 175 -14.22 6.27 11.81
C LYS A 175 -13.31 5.15 11.30
N PHE A 176 -12.64 5.38 10.18
CA PHE A 176 -11.61 4.48 9.68
C PHE A 176 -10.46 4.35 10.69
N ASP A 177 -9.93 5.48 11.18
CA ASP A 177 -8.83 5.50 12.15
C ASP A 177 -9.23 4.80 13.47
N ASP A 178 -10.47 5.02 13.93
CA ASP A 178 -11.00 4.39 15.15
C ASP A 178 -11.16 2.86 14.99
N PHE A 179 -11.55 2.39 13.80
CA PHE A 179 -11.56 0.96 13.48
C PHE A 179 -10.15 0.35 13.55
N PHE A 180 -9.16 1.00 12.92
CA PHE A 180 -7.79 0.49 12.90
C PHE A 180 -7.14 0.51 14.29
N LYS A 181 -7.35 1.58 15.08
CA LYS A 181 -6.91 1.62 16.49
C LYS A 181 -7.50 0.47 17.31
N LYS A 182 -8.79 0.18 17.13
CA LYS A 182 -9.46 -0.94 17.81
C LYS A 182 -8.82 -2.28 17.44
N ARG A 183 -8.56 -2.48 16.16
CA ARG A 183 -7.89 -3.69 15.65
C ARG A 183 -6.46 -3.83 16.14
N ASP A 184 -5.70 -2.73 16.18
CA ASP A 184 -4.32 -2.74 16.65
C ASP A 184 -4.27 -3.05 18.15
N ARG A 185 -5.20 -2.50 18.94
CA ARG A 185 -5.39 -2.88 20.34
C ARG A 185 -5.69 -4.36 20.49
N ARG A 186 -6.60 -4.91 19.67
CA ARG A 186 -6.89 -6.35 19.66
C ARG A 186 -5.63 -7.16 19.36
N ASN A 187 -4.86 -6.77 18.35
CA ASN A 187 -3.63 -7.47 17.95
C ASN A 187 -2.55 -7.43 19.06
N GLN A 188 -2.39 -6.30 19.75
CA GLN A 188 -1.47 -6.20 20.90
C GLN A 188 -1.87 -7.14 22.04
N LEU A 189 -3.16 -7.17 22.38
CA LEU A 189 -3.69 -8.09 23.39
C LEU A 189 -3.52 -9.56 22.96
N PHE A 190 -3.69 -9.84 21.67
CA PHE A 190 -3.47 -11.17 21.12
C PHE A 190 -1.99 -11.56 21.18
N GLN A 191 -1.04 -10.66 20.89
CA GLN A 191 0.39 -10.92 21.05
C GLN A 191 0.74 -11.29 22.50
N GLU A 192 0.12 -10.64 23.47
CA GLU A 192 0.28 -11.00 24.88
C GLU A 192 -0.31 -12.39 25.17
N LEU A 193 -1.52 -12.69 24.66
CA LEU A 193 -2.16 -13.99 24.81
C LEU A 193 -1.36 -15.12 24.14
N ASP A 194 -0.78 -14.84 22.98
CA ASP A 194 0.00 -15.77 22.15
C ASP A 194 1.26 -16.27 22.88
N VAL A 195 1.84 -15.48 23.78
CA VAL A 195 2.95 -15.94 24.65
C VAL A 195 2.50 -17.10 25.55
N PHE A 196 1.29 -17.03 26.11
CA PHE A 196 0.74 -18.11 26.93
C PHE A 196 0.36 -19.31 26.07
N GLN A 197 -0.25 -19.09 24.89
CA GLN A 197 -0.63 -20.14 23.96
C GLN A 197 0.59 -20.93 23.47
N LYS A 198 1.68 -20.24 23.10
CA LYS A 198 2.94 -20.89 22.69
C LYS A 198 3.53 -21.77 23.79
N LYS A 199 3.52 -21.30 25.04
CA LYS A 199 3.95 -22.12 26.19
C LYS A 199 3.08 -23.36 26.38
N GLU A 200 1.75 -23.24 26.24
CA GLU A 200 0.85 -24.40 26.26
C GLU A 200 1.15 -25.38 25.12
N ASP A 201 1.39 -24.88 23.91
CA ASP A 201 1.67 -25.71 22.73
C ASP A 201 3.04 -26.38 22.81
N GLU A 202 4.05 -25.73 23.38
CA GLU A 202 5.35 -26.33 23.67
C GLU A 202 5.24 -27.41 24.74
N ALA A 203 4.53 -27.16 25.85
CA ALA A 203 4.31 -28.17 26.87
C ALA A 203 3.57 -29.40 26.32
N LYS A 204 2.55 -29.19 25.47
CA LYS A 204 1.83 -30.30 24.81
C LYS A 204 2.72 -31.15 23.92
N LYS A 205 3.70 -30.55 23.22
CA LYS A 205 4.68 -31.32 22.40
C LYS A 205 5.55 -32.23 23.26
N GLU A 206 5.73 -31.88 24.53
CA GLU A 206 6.47 -32.68 25.52
C GLU A 206 5.56 -33.56 26.39
N GLU A 207 4.27 -33.69 26.05
CA GLU A 207 3.25 -34.39 26.86
C GLU A 207 3.11 -33.85 28.29
N LYS A 208 3.46 -32.57 28.50
CA LYS A 208 3.36 -31.85 29.76
C LYS A 208 2.17 -30.88 29.77
N THR A 209 1.73 -30.53 30.97
CA THR A 209 0.75 -29.45 31.21
C THR A 209 1.44 -28.26 31.85
N VAL A 210 1.01 -27.05 31.48
CA VAL A 210 1.49 -25.82 32.13
C VAL A 210 0.63 -25.54 33.36
N GLU A 211 1.26 -25.39 34.51
CA GLU A 211 0.59 -24.89 35.71
C GLU A 211 0.72 -23.36 35.77
N TRP A 212 -0.39 -22.67 35.50
CA TRP A 212 -0.49 -21.23 35.63
C TRP A 212 -0.78 -20.80 37.06
N SER A 213 -0.12 -19.73 37.51
CA SER A 213 -0.48 -19.03 38.75
C SER A 213 -1.89 -18.41 38.66
N ASP A 214 -2.53 -18.14 39.80
CA ASP A 214 -3.87 -17.53 39.81
C ASP A 214 -3.91 -16.20 39.04
N LYS A 215 -2.83 -15.39 39.14
CA LYS A 215 -2.70 -14.14 38.39
C LYS A 215 -2.68 -14.36 36.89
N GLU A 216 -1.93 -15.36 36.41
CA GLU A 216 -1.86 -15.70 34.99
C GLU A 216 -3.19 -16.25 34.49
N ARG A 217 -3.85 -17.13 35.26
CA ARG A 217 -5.19 -17.65 34.92
C ARG A 217 -6.20 -16.52 34.75
N MET A 218 -6.22 -15.57 35.67
CA MET A 218 -7.09 -14.38 35.58
C MET A 218 -6.74 -13.54 34.35
N ARG A 219 -5.46 -13.29 34.08
CA ARG A 219 -5.04 -12.49 32.91
C ARG A 219 -5.38 -13.17 31.59
N ILE A 220 -5.17 -14.48 31.46
CA ILE A 220 -5.54 -15.26 30.27
C ILE A 220 -7.06 -15.19 30.04
N ALA A 221 -7.87 -15.35 31.10
CA ALA A 221 -9.32 -15.25 31.00
C ALA A 221 -9.78 -13.84 30.57
N GLU A 222 -9.18 -12.80 31.14
CA GLU A 222 -9.41 -11.40 30.76
C GLU A 222 -9.06 -11.14 29.29
N LEU A 223 -7.85 -11.52 28.86
CA LEU A 223 -7.39 -11.37 27.48
C LEU A 223 -8.34 -12.04 26.49
N ARG A 224 -8.73 -13.30 26.76
CA ARG A 224 -9.68 -14.04 25.92
C ARG A 224 -11.04 -13.33 25.83
N GLY A 225 -11.54 -12.82 26.96
CA GLY A 225 -12.80 -12.08 27.02
C GLY A 225 -12.78 -10.79 26.19
N ILE A 226 -11.73 -9.97 26.38
CA ILE A 226 -11.57 -8.70 25.65
C ILE A 226 -11.36 -8.95 24.15
N ILE A 227 -10.49 -9.89 23.78
CA ILE A 227 -10.24 -10.23 22.37
C ILE A 227 -11.53 -10.70 21.69
N ALA A 228 -12.28 -11.60 22.32
CA ALA A 228 -13.54 -12.09 21.75
C ALA A 228 -14.58 -10.98 21.56
N GLN A 229 -14.64 -10.00 22.47
CA GLN A 229 -15.51 -8.84 22.32
C GLN A 229 -15.05 -7.93 21.18
N LEU A 230 -13.75 -7.60 21.13
CA LEU A 230 -13.17 -6.78 20.06
C LEU A 230 -13.35 -7.43 18.68
N ASP A 231 -13.19 -8.75 18.57
CA ASP A 231 -13.39 -9.48 17.32
C ASP A 231 -14.82 -9.35 16.80
N LYS A 232 -15.83 -9.44 17.67
CA LYS A 232 -17.24 -9.21 17.30
C LYS A 232 -17.49 -7.78 16.82
N GLU A 233 -16.95 -6.79 17.51
CA GLU A 233 -17.09 -5.38 17.16
C GLU A 233 -16.41 -5.06 15.81
N ILE A 234 -15.17 -5.52 15.63
CA ILE A 234 -14.41 -5.37 14.39
C ILE A 234 -15.15 -6.04 13.22
N GLU A 235 -15.67 -7.24 13.41
CA GLU A 235 -16.43 -7.92 12.37
C GLU A 235 -17.71 -7.15 12.01
N ALA A 236 -18.46 -6.69 13.01
CA ALA A 236 -19.68 -5.90 12.81
C ALA A 236 -19.41 -4.58 12.08
N GLU A 237 -18.39 -3.82 12.50
CA GLU A 237 -18.00 -2.56 11.87
C GLU A 237 -17.52 -2.76 10.42
N ARG A 238 -16.72 -3.80 10.16
CA ARG A 238 -16.29 -4.13 8.80
C ARG A 238 -17.47 -4.49 7.90
N ASN A 239 -18.41 -5.30 8.41
CA ASN A 239 -19.60 -5.69 7.65
C ASN A 239 -20.51 -4.47 7.39
N ALA A 240 -20.66 -3.57 8.36
CA ALA A 240 -21.38 -2.32 8.17
C ALA A 240 -20.70 -1.42 7.11
N ALA A 241 -19.37 -1.35 7.09
CA ALA A 241 -18.62 -0.59 6.08
C ALA A 241 -18.78 -1.17 4.66
N LEU A 242 -18.84 -2.51 4.56
CA LEU A 242 -19.13 -3.22 3.31
C LEU A 242 -20.56 -2.94 2.81
N GLU A 243 -21.56 -2.98 3.70
CA GLU A 243 -22.94 -2.65 3.33
C GLU A 243 -23.07 -1.18 2.91
N ARG A 244 -22.43 -0.25 3.63
CA ARG A 244 -22.40 1.18 3.28
C ARG A 244 -21.79 1.41 1.90
N GLY A 245 -20.70 0.72 1.55
CA GLY A 245 -20.02 0.88 0.26
C GLY A 245 -20.75 0.28 -0.95
N LYS A 246 -21.89 -0.41 -0.74
CA LYS A 246 -22.79 -0.78 -1.84
C LYS A 246 -23.54 0.41 -2.41
N ASP A 247 -23.73 1.48 -1.63
CA ASP A 247 -24.39 2.71 -2.07
C ASP A 247 -23.39 3.63 -2.81
N PRO A 248 -23.58 3.91 -4.11
CA PRO A 248 -22.71 4.81 -4.87
C PRO A 248 -22.61 6.21 -4.28
N LYS A 249 -23.66 6.72 -3.61
CA LYS A 249 -23.64 8.03 -2.97
C LYS A 249 -22.66 8.05 -1.81
N MET A 250 -22.67 7.00 -0.99
CA MET A 250 -21.74 6.88 0.14
C MET A 250 -20.29 6.73 -0.32
N ARG A 251 -20.05 6.09 -1.48
CA ARG A 251 -18.72 6.06 -2.10
C ARG A 251 -18.26 7.44 -2.57
N ALA A 252 -19.17 8.21 -3.18
CA ALA A 252 -18.88 9.56 -3.64
C ALA A 252 -18.51 10.52 -2.49
N GLU A 253 -19.13 10.35 -1.31
CA GLU A 253 -18.82 11.14 -0.11
C GLU A 253 -17.37 10.97 0.40
N GLU A 254 -16.72 9.85 0.10
CA GLU A 254 -15.32 9.57 0.47
C GLU A 254 -14.41 9.43 -0.76
N THR A 255 -14.76 10.10 -1.87
CA THR A 255 -13.91 10.15 -3.06
C THR A 255 -12.90 11.29 -2.94
N GLU A 256 -11.67 11.05 -3.38
CA GLU A 256 -10.64 12.08 -3.54
C GLU A 256 -10.35 12.31 -5.03
N THR A 257 -9.85 13.50 -5.35
CA THR A 257 -9.44 13.89 -6.71
C THR A 257 -7.99 14.34 -6.69
N TRP A 258 -7.24 13.91 -7.70
CA TRP A 258 -5.88 14.37 -7.94
C TRP A 258 -5.84 15.10 -9.28
N ASP A 259 -5.23 16.29 -9.29
CA ASP A 259 -5.02 17.02 -10.54
C ASP A 259 -3.94 16.32 -11.36
N SER A 260 -4.26 15.90 -12.58
CA SER A 260 -3.31 15.26 -13.50
C SER A 260 -3.09 16.07 -14.78
N SER A 261 -3.53 17.33 -14.80
CA SER A 261 -3.36 18.23 -15.95
C SER A 261 -1.89 18.55 -16.26
N HIS A 262 -1.03 18.53 -15.24
CA HIS A 262 0.39 18.86 -15.29
C HIS A 262 1.33 17.66 -15.48
N ILE A 263 0.81 16.47 -15.80
CA ILE A 263 1.63 15.25 -15.97
C ILE A 263 2.76 15.41 -17.02
N TRP A 264 2.57 16.35 -17.96
CA TRP A 264 3.49 16.61 -19.05
C TRP A 264 4.58 17.64 -18.75
N ASP A 265 4.47 18.37 -17.64
CA ASP A 265 5.46 19.37 -17.26
C ASP A 265 6.84 18.73 -16.99
N TYR A 266 6.85 17.41 -16.77
CA TYR A 266 8.02 16.58 -16.49
C TYR A 266 8.47 15.70 -17.67
N ALA A 267 7.78 15.76 -18.81
CA ALA A 267 8.26 15.10 -20.02
C ALA A 267 9.53 15.80 -20.51
N PRO A 268 10.50 15.07 -21.12
CA PRO A 268 11.62 15.72 -21.76
C PRO A 268 11.02 16.59 -22.85
N LYS A 269 11.37 17.87 -22.85
CA LYS A 269 11.04 18.71 -23.99
C LYS A 269 11.81 18.13 -25.16
N ASN A 270 11.13 17.80 -26.25
CA ASN A 270 11.79 17.46 -27.49
C ASN A 270 12.53 18.72 -27.93
N ASP A 271 13.80 18.83 -27.58
CA ASP A 271 14.71 19.70 -28.30
C ASP A 271 14.85 19.06 -29.68
N GLY A 272 14.14 19.64 -30.66
CA GLY A 272 14.10 19.18 -32.05
C GLY A 272 15.46 19.26 -32.73
#